data_AF-A0A8J5KRQ5-F1
#
_entry.id   AF-A0A8J5KRQ5-F1
#
_cell.length_a   1.000
_cell.length_b   1.000
_cell.length_c   1.000
_cell.angle_alpha   90.00
_cell.angle_beta   90.00
_cell.angle_gamma   90.00
#
_symmetry.space_group_name_H-M   'P 1'
#
loop_
_entity.id
_entity.type
_entity.pdbx_description
1 polymer ?
#
loop_
_entity_poly.entity_id
_entity_poly.type
_entity_poly.pdbx_seq_one_letter_code
_entity_poly.pdbx_strand_id
1 'polypeptide(L)'
;MALRSLSFSQFVHPSLRAPGLSPSRTLCVRIPENVHNGNMYTHLSSWSSSFTYSILKEGTTAFFCKNLGNNKHFKRRKGIIKCATIEEIEAEKLVIEKDARDRMERTIETVRTSFNAVRTGRANPSMLDRVEVEYYGTPVSLKSIAQISTPDGSTLLVQPYDKSSLKTIEKAIVSSDIGLTPNNDGEVIRLSIPQLTSERRKELSKVVAKLTEEGKVAIRNIRRDANKAYEKLEKEKKLSEDNVKDLSSDLQKLTDDYMKKVDAIQKQKEKELLTV
;
A
#
# COMPACT_ATOMS: atom_id res chain seq x y z
N MET A 1 35.42 -52.45 7.15
CA MET A 1 36.23 -51.42 6.49
C MET A 1 35.87 -50.07 7.11
N ALA A 2 36.86 -49.47 7.81
CA ALA A 2 36.98 -48.13 8.42
C ALA A 2 35.69 -47.32 8.70
N LEU A 3 35.20 -47.18 9.95
CA LEU A 3 35.70 -46.38 11.11
C LEU A 3 35.68 -44.86 10.84
N ARG A 4 34.80 -44.07 11.48
CA ARG A 4 34.95 -43.36 12.79
C ARG A 4 35.02 -41.85 12.49
N SER A 5 34.58 -40.87 13.27
CA SER A 5 33.94 -40.76 14.58
C SER A 5 33.94 -39.26 14.99
N LEU A 6 32.96 -38.87 15.84
CA LEU A 6 33.09 -37.91 16.96
C LEU A 6 33.24 -36.39 16.73
N SER A 7 32.16 -35.69 17.11
CA SER A 7 32.05 -34.59 18.09
C SER A 7 33.29 -34.00 18.75
N PHE A 8 33.29 -32.68 19.01
CA PHE A 8 33.33 -31.98 20.33
C PHE A 8 33.67 -30.49 20.08
N SER A 9 32.79 -29.51 20.37
CA SER A 9 32.70 -28.73 21.62
C SER A 9 33.96 -27.91 21.97
N GLN A 10 33.79 -26.58 22.12
CA GLN A 10 34.05 -25.73 23.31
C GLN A 10 34.64 -24.34 23.00
N PHE A 11 33.97 -23.31 23.58
CA PHE A 11 34.47 -22.17 24.38
C PHE A 11 35.64 -21.33 23.78
N VAL A 12 35.60 -19.99 23.77
CA VAL A 12 35.83 -19.08 24.92
C VAL A 12 35.56 -17.62 24.47
N HIS A 13 34.75 -16.84 25.20
CA HIS A 13 34.80 -15.36 25.32
C HIS A 13 35.89 -15.00 26.38
N PRO A 14 36.48 -13.79 26.55
CA PRO A 14 36.12 -12.43 26.09
C PRO A 14 37.32 -11.45 25.79
N SER A 15 36.98 -10.18 25.53
CA SER A 15 37.74 -8.93 25.83
C SER A 15 39.11 -8.65 25.18
N LEU A 16 39.24 -7.50 24.50
CA LEU A 16 40.15 -6.41 24.87
C LEU A 16 39.93 -5.17 23.99
N ARG A 17 40.37 -4.04 24.55
CA ARG A 17 40.05 -2.63 24.28
C ARG A 17 40.87 -2.06 23.09
N ALA A 18 40.38 -0.96 22.50
CA ALA A 18 40.85 -0.12 21.36
C ALA A 18 42.35 0.33 21.39
N PRO A 19 42.94 1.13 20.44
CA PRO A 19 42.35 1.88 19.30
C PRO A 19 43.16 1.94 17.95
N GLY A 20 42.48 2.47 16.93
CA GLY A 20 42.95 3.23 15.75
C GLY A 20 44.36 3.07 15.16
N LEU A 21 44.42 2.73 13.86
CA LEU A 21 45.15 3.42 12.79
C LEU A 21 45.07 2.59 11.49
N SER A 22 44.76 3.26 10.39
CA SER A 22 44.64 2.71 9.04
C SER A 22 45.98 2.27 8.45
N PRO A 23 46.07 1.15 7.72
CA PRO A 23 47.19 0.90 6.82
C PRO A 23 46.76 1.06 5.35
N SER A 24 47.42 2.00 4.70
CA SER A 24 47.57 2.11 3.25
C SER A 24 48.10 0.80 2.66
N ARG A 25 47.38 0.20 1.71
CA ARG A 25 47.86 -0.92 0.89
C ARG A 25 48.35 -0.43 -0.46
N THR A 26 49.64 -0.64 -0.63
CA THR A 26 50.41 -0.65 -1.88
C THR A 26 49.84 -1.67 -2.86
N LEU A 27 49.70 -1.31 -4.13
CA LEU A 27 49.61 -2.26 -5.23
C LEU A 27 50.56 -1.82 -6.36
N CYS A 28 51.51 -2.72 -6.61
CA CYS A 28 52.54 -2.67 -7.63
C CYS A 28 51.91 -3.01 -9.00
N VAL A 29 52.20 -2.24 -10.05
CA VAL A 29 51.92 -2.67 -11.44
C VAL A 29 53.14 -2.42 -12.34
N ARG A 30 53.46 -3.49 -13.09
CA ARG A 30 54.51 -3.71 -14.08
C ARG A 30 54.74 -2.58 -15.09
N ILE A 31 56.02 -2.41 -15.41
CA ILE A 31 56.58 -1.77 -16.61
C ILE A 31 56.36 -2.68 -17.84
N PRO A 32 56.19 -2.10 -19.04
CA PRO A 32 57.09 -2.48 -20.13
C PRO A 32 57.72 -1.26 -20.83
N GLU A 33 59.01 -1.36 -21.12
CA GLU A 33 59.74 -0.49 -22.05
C GLU A 33 59.38 -0.88 -23.50
N ASN A 34 59.00 0.08 -24.35
CA ASN A 34 59.81 0.40 -25.53
C ASN A 34 59.31 1.63 -26.30
N VAL A 35 60.29 2.25 -26.95
CA VAL A 35 60.33 3.56 -27.60
C VAL A 35 59.78 3.51 -29.03
N HIS A 36 58.95 4.49 -29.44
CA HIS A 36 59.21 5.35 -30.62
C HIS A 36 58.09 6.36 -30.91
N ASN A 37 58.53 7.60 -31.16
CA ASN A 37 57.91 8.65 -31.97
C ASN A 37 56.58 9.28 -31.53
N GLY A 38 56.69 10.50 -31.01
CA GLY A 38 55.92 11.64 -31.50
C GLY A 38 54.49 11.81 -30.98
N ASN A 39 54.29 12.87 -30.20
CA ASN A 39 53.02 13.42 -29.72
C ASN A 39 52.21 12.55 -28.74
N MET A 40 52.39 12.83 -27.45
CA MET A 40 51.42 12.45 -26.42
C MET A 40 50.62 13.67 -25.95
N TYR A 41 49.35 13.69 -26.33
CA TYR A 41 48.30 14.35 -25.57
C TYR A 41 48.04 13.50 -24.31
N THR A 42 48.28 14.04 -23.12
CA THR A 42 47.91 13.38 -21.87
C THR A 42 46.54 13.87 -21.42
N HIS A 43 45.50 13.08 -21.69
CA HIS A 43 44.24 13.12 -20.95
C HIS A 43 44.45 12.28 -19.68
N LEU A 44 44.64 12.93 -18.52
CA LEU A 44 44.55 12.24 -17.22
C LEU A 44 43.14 12.48 -16.66
N SER A 45 42.30 11.46 -16.71
CA SER A 45 41.05 11.39 -15.94
C SER A 45 41.30 10.56 -14.68
N SER A 46 41.51 11.23 -13.55
CA SER A 46 41.34 10.60 -12.24
C SER A 46 39.91 10.86 -11.74
N TRP A 47 39.14 9.81 -11.51
CA TRP A 47 37.95 9.91 -10.67
C TRP A 47 38.38 9.80 -9.21
N SER A 48 38.23 10.91 -8.49
CA SER A 48 38.24 10.96 -7.04
C SER A 48 36.81 11.24 -6.57
N SER A 49 36.22 10.27 -5.88
CA SER A 49 34.97 10.42 -5.13
C SER A 49 35.24 11.20 -3.85
N SER A 50 35.21 12.52 -3.93
CA SER A 50 34.92 13.42 -2.81
C SER A 50 34.66 14.80 -3.39
N PHE A 51 33.38 15.12 -3.56
CA PHE A 51 32.93 16.42 -4.05
C PHE A 51 33.09 17.44 -2.91
N THR A 52 34.25 18.09 -2.81
CA THR A 52 34.40 19.35 -2.09
C THR A 52 35.36 20.28 -2.86
N TYR A 53 34.74 21.26 -3.52
CA TYR A 53 35.29 22.54 -4.00
C TYR A 53 36.58 22.55 -4.85
N SER A 54 36.43 22.79 -6.16
CA SER A 54 37.51 23.29 -7.01
C SER A 54 37.25 24.76 -7.37
N ILE A 55 38.07 25.67 -6.81
CA ILE A 55 38.21 27.05 -7.30
C ILE A 55 39.23 27.00 -8.44
N LEU A 56 38.79 27.29 -9.66
CA LEU A 56 39.68 27.56 -10.78
C LEU A 56 40.42 28.89 -10.53
N LYS A 57 41.72 28.83 -10.26
CA LYS A 57 42.62 29.98 -10.42
C LYS A 57 42.97 30.08 -11.90
N GLU A 58 42.44 31.09 -12.58
CA GLU A 58 42.85 31.43 -13.95
C GLU A 58 44.30 31.96 -13.90
N GLY A 59 45.20 31.26 -14.59
CA GLY A 59 46.56 31.72 -14.86
C GLY A 59 46.55 32.89 -15.84
N THR A 60 47.29 33.93 -15.51
CA THR A 60 47.55 35.09 -16.36
C THR A 60 48.35 34.71 -17.59
N THR A 61 47.74 34.77 -18.77
CA THR A 61 48.46 34.99 -20.03
C THR A 61 48.01 36.34 -20.59
N ALA A 62 48.89 37.33 -20.47
CA ALA A 62 48.69 38.66 -21.01
C ALA A 62 48.84 38.61 -22.54
N PHE A 63 47.71 38.64 -23.27
CA PHE A 63 47.69 39.01 -24.67
C PHE A 63 47.21 40.46 -24.79
N PHE A 64 48.15 41.30 -25.20
CA PHE A 64 47.96 42.70 -25.53
C PHE A 64 47.13 42.80 -26.81
N CYS A 65 45.89 43.30 -26.71
CA CYS A 65 45.17 43.82 -27.87
C CYS A 65 44.29 45.01 -27.46
N LYS A 66 44.24 45.98 -28.36
CA LYS A 66 43.87 47.38 -28.16
C LYS A 66 42.42 47.57 -27.70
N ASN A 67 42.24 48.57 -26.83
CA ASN A 67 40.95 49.14 -26.42
C ASN A 67 40.10 49.54 -27.63
N LEU A 68 38.91 48.95 -27.75
CA LEU A 68 37.74 49.55 -28.38
C LEU A 68 36.53 49.23 -27.50
N GLY A 69 35.86 50.29 -27.07
CA GLY A 69 34.84 50.26 -26.03
C GLY A 69 33.62 49.43 -26.38
N ASN A 70 33.07 48.80 -25.35
CA ASN A 70 31.65 48.85 -24.98
C ASN A 70 31.46 48.00 -23.73
N ASN A 71 31.28 48.67 -22.58
CA ASN A 71 30.93 48.04 -21.31
C ASN A 71 29.52 47.46 -21.39
N LYS A 72 29.38 46.23 -21.89
CA LYS A 72 28.24 45.37 -21.59
C LYS A 72 28.65 44.44 -20.47
N HIS A 73 28.25 44.79 -19.24
CA HIS A 73 28.33 43.92 -18.08
C HIS A 73 27.65 42.57 -18.37
N PHE A 74 28.44 41.56 -18.74
CA PHE A 74 27.98 40.19 -18.87
C PHE A 74 27.78 39.63 -17.45
N LYS A 75 26.58 39.83 -16.89
CA LYS A 75 26.19 39.20 -15.62
C LYS A 75 26.20 37.69 -15.82
N ARG A 76 27.27 37.01 -15.39
CA ARG A 76 27.30 35.55 -15.21
C ARG A 76 26.18 35.20 -14.22
N ARG A 77 25.02 34.77 -14.74
CA ARG A 77 23.97 34.15 -13.93
C ARG A 77 24.54 32.85 -13.39
N LYS A 78 25.05 32.86 -12.15
CA LYS A 78 25.26 31.63 -11.37
C LYS A 78 23.87 31.09 -11.05
N GLY A 79 23.32 30.27 -11.94
CA GLY A 79 22.12 29.49 -11.66
C GLY A 79 22.48 28.48 -10.57
N ILE A 80 21.95 28.67 -9.36
CA ILE A 80 21.95 27.63 -8.34
C ILE A 80 20.95 26.59 -8.83
N ILE A 81 21.44 25.47 -9.37
CA ILE A 81 20.59 24.31 -9.60
C ILE A 81 20.28 23.77 -8.21
N LYS A 82 19.12 24.12 -7.67
CA LYS A 82 18.56 23.45 -6.49
C LYS A 82 18.11 22.06 -6.97
N CYS A 83 19.03 21.12 -7.04
CA CYS A 83 18.64 19.72 -7.07
C CYS A 83 18.03 19.42 -5.71
N ALA A 84 16.81 18.91 -5.68
CA ALA A 84 16.18 18.48 -4.44
C ALA A 84 17.07 17.43 -3.77
N THR A 85 17.22 17.55 -2.45
CA THR A 85 17.93 16.55 -1.67
C THR A 85 17.12 15.25 -1.68
N ILE A 86 17.80 14.11 -1.56
CA ILE A 86 17.16 12.79 -1.54
C ILE A 86 16.10 12.72 -0.43
N GLU A 87 16.37 13.35 0.71
CA GLU A 87 15.47 13.41 1.86
C GLU A 87 14.17 14.18 1.57
N GLU A 88 14.22 15.28 0.83
CA GLU A 88 13.03 16.04 0.42
C GLU A 88 12.15 15.22 -0.53
N ILE A 89 12.76 14.48 -1.45
CA ILE A 89 12.04 13.61 -2.40
C ILE A 89 11.33 12.48 -1.65
N GLU A 90 12.02 11.84 -0.70
CA GLU A 90 11.45 10.78 0.12
C GLU A 90 10.31 11.26 1.01
N ALA A 91 10.45 12.45 1.61
CA ALA A 91 9.39 13.03 2.45
C ALA A 91 8.10 13.31 1.63
N GLU A 92 8.22 13.95 0.47
CA GLU A 92 7.08 14.27 -0.39
C GLU A 92 6.43 13.00 -0.96
N LYS A 93 7.25 11.99 -1.34
CA LYS A 93 6.75 10.65 -1.72
C LYS A 93 5.90 10.05 -0.61
N LEU A 94 6.44 10.00 0.60
CA LEU A 94 5.79 9.33 1.72
C LEU A 94 4.46 9.98 2.08
N VAL A 95 4.33 11.30 1.96
CA VAL A 95 3.07 12.01 2.22
C VAL A 95 2.01 11.62 1.19
N ILE A 96 2.32 11.72 -0.10
CA ILE A 96 1.35 11.44 -1.18
C ILE A 96 0.98 9.95 -1.21
N GLU A 97 1.96 9.06 -1.02
CA GLU A 97 1.73 7.63 -1.04
C GLU A 97 0.86 7.16 0.14
N LYS A 98 1.11 7.68 1.35
CA LYS A 98 0.28 7.39 2.53
C LYS A 98 -1.16 7.87 2.33
N ASP A 99 -1.34 9.10 1.87
CA ASP A 99 -2.66 9.65 1.57
C ASP A 99 -3.42 8.81 0.54
N ALA A 100 -2.74 8.40 -0.54
CA ALA A 100 -3.33 7.55 -1.56
C ALA A 100 -3.71 6.17 -0.99
N ARG A 101 -2.82 5.57 -0.19
CA ARG A 101 -3.04 4.27 0.45
C ARG A 101 -4.24 4.29 1.39
N ASP A 102 -4.33 5.29 2.26
CA ASP A 102 -5.44 5.43 3.22
C ASP A 102 -6.79 5.60 2.51
N ARG A 103 -6.81 6.39 1.43
CA ARG A 103 -8.03 6.55 0.61
C ARG A 103 -8.40 5.26 -0.12
N MET A 104 -7.42 4.50 -0.62
CA MET A 104 -7.67 3.21 -1.26
C MET A 104 -8.19 2.17 -0.27
N GLU A 105 -7.65 2.13 0.96
CA GLU A 105 -8.11 1.26 2.04
C GLU A 105 -9.58 1.54 2.39
N ARG A 106 -9.92 2.82 2.61
CA ARG A 106 -11.32 3.27 2.85
C ARG A 106 -12.25 2.92 1.70
N THR A 107 -11.76 2.98 0.47
CA THR A 107 -12.53 2.58 -0.72
C THR A 107 -12.84 1.08 -0.68
N ILE A 108 -11.87 0.24 -0.31
CA ILE A 108 -12.11 -1.21 -0.13
C ILE A 108 -13.13 -1.47 0.97
N GLU A 109 -13.03 -0.78 2.11
CA GLU A 109 -13.99 -0.91 3.22
C GLU A 109 -15.41 -0.53 2.79
N THR A 110 -15.54 0.54 2.02
CA THR A 110 -16.83 0.97 1.45
C THR A 110 -17.40 -0.09 0.51
N VAL A 111 -16.58 -0.64 -0.40
CA VAL A 111 -16.99 -1.72 -1.31
C VAL A 111 -17.42 -2.97 -0.55
N ARG A 112 -16.67 -3.37 0.50
CA ARG A 112 -17.03 -4.49 1.38
C ARG A 112 -18.37 -4.26 2.06
N THR A 113 -18.60 -3.06 2.58
CA THR A 113 -19.85 -2.68 3.23
C THR A 113 -21.02 -2.74 2.24
N SER A 114 -20.84 -2.23 1.02
CA SER A 114 -21.84 -2.32 -0.04
C SER A 114 -22.14 -3.78 -0.43
N PHE A 115 -21.14 -4.66 -0.50
CA PHE A 115 -21.38 -6.08 -0.76
C PHE A 115 -22.07 -6.81 0.40
N ASN A 116 -21.86 -6.38 1.64
CA ASN A 116 -22.58 -6.92 2.80
C ASN A 116 -24.07 -6.52 2.78
N ALA A 117 -24.40 -5.36 2.19
CA ALA A 117 -25.79 -4.94 2.00
C ALA A 117 -26.53 -5.76 0.94
N VAL A 118 -25.82 -6.38 -0.01
CA VAL A 118 -26.41 -7.26 -1.02
C VAL A 118 -26.74 -8.62 -0.40
N ARG A 119 -28.04 -8.90 -0.24
CA ARG A 119 -28.55 -10.17 0.30
C ARG A 119 -28.34 -11.31 -0.71
N THR A 120 -27.46 -12.26 -0.39
CA THR A 120 -27.09 -13.40 -1.26
C THR A 120 -27.98 -14.62 -1.09
N GLY A 121 -28.97 -14.59 -0.20
CA GLY A 121 -29.78 -15.77 0.15
C GLY A 121 -29.04 -16.78 1.04
N ARG A 122 -27.79 -16.47 1.41
CA ARG A 122 -27.00 -17.23 2.38
C ARG A 122 -27.16 -16.65 3.78
N ALA A 123 -27.21 -17.53 4.76
CA ALA A 123 -27.17 -17.21 6.18
C ALA A 123 -25.86 -16.49 6.54
N ASN A 124 -25.97 -15.23 6.93
CA ASN A 124 -24.87 -14.42 7.45
C ASN A 124 -25.28 -13.80 8.79
N PRO A 125 -24.48 -13.96 9.87
CA PRO A 125 -24.73 -13.33 11.15
C PRO A 125 -24.94 -11.81 11.08
N SER A 126 -24.28 -11.13 10.13
CA SER A 126 -24.40 -9.67 9.95
C SER A 126 -25.81 -9.20 9.57
N MET A 127 -26.71 -10.10 9.17
CA MET A 127 -28.12 -9.74 8.93
C MET A 127 -28.84 -9.29 10.20
N LEU A 128 -28.41 -9.78 11.37
CA LEU A 128 -29.04 -9.52 12.66
C LEU A 128 -28.39 -8.36 13.43
N ASP A 129 -27.35 -7.73 12.88
CA ASP A 129 -26.61 -6.65 13.57
C ASP A 129 -27.47 -5.40 13.81
N ARG A 130 -28.54 -5.19 13.03
CA ARG A 130 -29.47 -4.05 13.17
C ARG A 130 -30.64 -4.32 14.14
N VAL A 131 -30.75 -5.54 14.67
CA VAL A 131 -31.87 -5.92 15.55
C VAL A 131 -31.52 -5.54 16.98
N GLU A 132 -32.36 -4.69 17.55
CA GLU A 132 -32.33 -4.33 18.97
C GLU A 132 -33.38 -5.14 19.72
N VAL A 133 -33.01 -5.64 20.88
CA VAL A 133 -33.86 -6.44 21.77
C VAL A 133 -33.97 -5.70 23.09
N GLU A 134 -35.19 -5.58 23.61
CA GLU A 134 -35.41 -5.02 24.93
C GLU A 134 -34.98 -6.02 26.01
N TYR A 135 -33.93 -5.70 26.76
CA TYR A 135 -33.41 -6.51 27.84
C TYR A 135 -33.43 -5.68 29.12
N TYR A 136 -34.25 -6.13 30.09
CA TYR A 136 -34.55 -5.41 31.34
C TYR A 136 -34.92 -3.92 31.15
N GLY A 137 -35.72 -3.61 30.13
CA GLY A 137 -36.20 -2.24 29.87
C GLY A 137 -35.22 -1.33 29.14
N THR A 138 -34.10 -1.87 28.66
CA THR A 138 -33.14 -1.13 27.81
C THR A 138 -32.99 -1.81 26.45
N PRO A 139 -32.97 -1.06 25.33
CA PRO A 139 -32.68 -1.62 24.02
C PRO A 139 -31.19 -1.95 23.93
N VAL A 140 -30.88 -3.21 23.63
CA VAL A 140 -29.52 -3.73 23.48
C VAL A 140 -29.43 -4.52 22.18
N SER A 141 -28.26 -4.49 21.53
CA SER A 141 -28.06 -5.24 20.28
C SER A 141 -28.20 -6.75 20.50
N LEU A 142 -28.83 -7.46 19.55
CA LEU A 142 -29.02 -8.91 19.62
C LEU A 142 -27.68 -9.66 19.78
N LYS A 143 -26.62 -9.17 19.13
CA LYS A 143 -25.26 -9.73 19.17
C LYS A 143 -24.64 -9.74 20.57
N SER A 144 -25.05 -8.85 21.46
CA SER A 144 -24.56 -8.81 22.84
C SER A 144 -25.28 -9.81 23.75
N ILE A 145 -26.53 -10.15 23.43
CA ILE A 145 -27.39 -11.03 24.27
C ILE A 145 -27.34 -12.49 23.81
N ALA A 146 -26.98 -12.73 22.54
CA ALA A 146 -26.99 -14.05 21.95
C ALA A 146 -25.76 -14.30 21.07
N GLN A 147 -25.31 -15.55 21.08
CA GLN A 147 -24.36 -16.07 20.12
C GLN A 147 -25.09 -16.42 18.82
N ILE A 148 -24.63 -15.85 17.71
CA ILE A 148 -25.17 -16.11 16.38
C ILE A 148 -24.22 -17.04 15.64
N SER A 149 -24.74 -18.15 15.11
CA SER A 149 -23.99 -19.14 14.36
C SER A 149 -24.73 -19.56 13.09
N THR A 150 -23.97 -20.05 12.11
CA THR A 150 -24.49 -20.55 10.83
C THR A 150 -24.14 -22.03 10.71
N PRO A 151 -25.00 -22.95 11.20
CA PRO A 151 -24.78 -24.38 11.04
C PRO A 151 -24.85 -24.80 9.56
N ASP A 152 -25.83 -24.27 8.81
CA ASP A 152 -25.96 -24.48 7.37
C ASP A 152 -25.99 -23.15 6.60
N GLY A 153 -25.79 -23.21 5.28
CA GLY A 153 -25.83 -22.02 4.42
C GLY A 153 -27.19 -21.33 4.32
N SER A 154 -28.27 -21.99 4.73
CA SER A 154 -29.66 -21.49 4.67
C SER A 154 -30.28 -21.23 6.04
N THR A 155 -29.60 -21.61 7.13
CA THR A 155 -30.13 -21.54 8.49
C THR A 155 -29.25 -20.67 9.37
N LEU A 156 -29.86 -19.76 10.13
CA LEU A 156 -29.20 -19.03 11.22
C LEU A 156 -29.66 -19.62 12.54
N LEU A 157 -28.71 -19.90 13.43
CA LEU A 157 -28.96 -20.33 14.79
C LEU A 157 -28.58 -19.20 15.73
N VAL A 158 -29.56 -18.72 16.50
CA VAL A 158 -29.39 -17.73 17.54
C VAL A 158 -29.54 -18.43 18.89
N GLN A 159 -28.45 -18.47 19.65
CA GLN A 159 -28.40 -19.05 20.98
C GLN A 159 -28.27 -17.92 22.02
N PRO A 160 -29.34 -17.57 22.74
CA PRO A 160 -29.24 -16.58 23.81
C PRO A 160 -28.43 -17.13 24.97
N TYR A 161 -27.73 -16.24 25.68
CA TYR A 161 -27.07 -16.60 26.93
C TYR A 161 -28.11 -16.87 28.05
N ASP A 162 -29.24 -16.16 28.02
CA ASP A 162 -30.34 -16.32 28.95
C ASP A 162 -31.60 -16.88 28.27
N LYS A 163 -32.15 -17.98 28.82
CA LYS A 163 -33.37 -18.61 28.29
C LYS A 163 -34.62 -17.75 28.50
N SER A 164 -34.61 -16.84 29.47
CA SER A 164 -35.73 -15.94 29.76
C SER A 164 -35.96 -14.90 28.65
N SER A 165 -34.92 -14.50 27.91
CA SER A 165 -35.01 -13.51 26.84
C SER A 165 -35.43 -14.08 25.49
N LEU A 166 -35.62 -15.40 25.36
CA LEU A 166 -36.03 -16.06 24.10
C LEU A 166 -37.27 -15.41 23.47
N LYS A 167 -38.33 -15.21 24.26
CA LYS A 167 -39.59 -14.62 23.78
C LYS A 167 -39.43 -13.18 23.32
N THR A 168 -38.53 -12.42 23.95
CA THR A 168 -38.26 -11.03 23.57
C THR A 168 -37.45 -10.96 22.29
N ILE A 169 -36.49 -11.88 22.11
CA ILE A 169 -35.70 -12.00 20.88
C ILE A 169 -36.59 -12.40 19.70
N GLU A 170 -37.50 -13.36 19.86
CA GLU A 170 -38.48 -13.72 18.82
C GLU A 170 -39.30 -12.52 18.36
N LYS A 171 -39.85 -11.78 19.33
CA LYS A 171 -40.63 -10.57 19.05
C LYS A 171 -39.79 -9.52 18.33
N ALA A 172 -38.56 -9.27 18.78
CA ALA A 172 -37.64 -8.32 18.16
C ALA A 172 -37.33 -8.68 16.70
N ILE A 173 -37.09 -9.97 16.41
CA ILE A 173 -36.83 -10.45 15.04
C ILE A 173 -38.07 -10.28 14.16
N VAL A 174 -39.26 -10.60 14.66
CA VAL A 174 -40.51 -10.44 13.90
C VAL A 174 -40.87 -8.97 13.68
N SER A 175 -40.62 -8.10 14.67
CA SER A 175 -40.84 -6.66 14.53
C SER A 175 -39.81 -5.99 13.63
N SER A 176 -38.66 -6.62 13.40
CA SER A 176 -37.62 -6.08 12.52
C SER A 176 -37.95 -6.28 11.04
N ASP A 177 -37.50 -5.36 10.19
CA ASP A 177 -37.72 -5.36 8.72
C ASP A 177 -36.96 -6.48 7.96
N ILE A 178 -36.53 -7.54 8.65
CA ILE A 178 -35.80 -8.66 8.05
C ILE A 178 -36.76 -9.63 7.34
N GLY A 179 -38.01 -9.73 7.82
CA GLY A 179 -39.06 -10.53 7.19
C GLY A 179 -38.84 -12.05 7.29
N LEU A 180 -38.15 -12.51 8.34
CA LEU A 180 -37.91 -13.92 8.60
C LEU A 180 -38.75 -14.41 9.78
N THR A 181 -39.24 -15.64 9.68
CA THR A 181 -40.02 -16.29 10.74
C THR A 181 -39.10 -17.10 11.65
N PRO A 182 -39.02 -16.80 12.96
CA PRO A 182 -38.26 -17.60 13.93
C PRO A 182 -38.98 -18.92 14.25
N ASN A 183 -38.21 -20.01 14.28
CA ASN A 183 -38.61 -21.30 14.83
C ASN A 183 -37.92 -21.48 16.18
N ASN A 184 -38.69 -21.78 17.24
CA ASN A 184 -38.15 -21.92 18.59
C ASN A 184 -38.09 -23.39 19.01
N ASP A 185 -36.93 -23.79 19.53
CA ASP A 185 -36.68 -25.15 20.07
C ASP A 185 -36.61 -25.19 21.60
N GLY A 186 -36.93 -24.09 22.27
CA GLY A 186 -36.90 -23.91 23.73
C GLY A 186 -35.55 -23.48 24.29
N GLU A 187 -34.46 -23.67 23.54
CA GLU A 187 -33.11 -23.25 23.90
C GLU A 187 -32.44 -22.40 22.83
N VAL A 188 -32.73 -22.69 21.56
CA VAL A 188 -32.18 -21.97 20.39
C VAL A 188 -33.32 -21.51 19.48
N ILE A 189 -33.07 -20.40 18.79
CA ILE A 189 -33.96 -19.89 17.74
C ILE A 189 -33.32 -20.17 16.39
N ARG A 190 -34.06 -20.83 15.50
CA ARG A 190 -33.66 -21.10 14.13
C ARG A 190 -34.40 -20.18 13.15
N LEU A 191 -33.66 -19.49 12.30
CA LEU A 191 -34.20 -18.70 11.20
C LEU A 191 -33.88 -19.40 9.88
N SER A 192 -34.91 -19.70 9.10
CA SER A 192 -34.76 -20.27 7.76
C SER A 192 -34.80 -19.17 6.70
N ILE A 193 -33.77 -19.09 5.88
CA ILE A 193 -33.72 -18.15 4.76
C ILE A 193 -34.29 -18.83 3.51
N PRO A 194 -35.27 -18.20 2.83
CA PRO A 194 -35.82 -18.74 1.59
C PRO A 194 -34.77 -18.71 0.48
N GLN A 195 -34.78 -19.73 -0.37
CA GLN A 195 -33.87 -19.86 -1.49
C GLN A 195 -34.20 -18.83 -2.58
N LEU A 196 -33.16 -18.22 -3.16
CA LEU A 196 -33.31 -17.27 -4.28
C LEU A 196 -33.53 -18.00 -5.60
N THR A 197 -34.46 -17.49 -6.43
CA THR A 197 -34.67 -17.98 -7.80
C THR A 197 -33.49 -17.64 -8.71
N SER A 198 -33.31 -18.42 -9.80
CA SER A 198 -32.21 -18.25 -10.75
C SER A 198 -32.21 -16.88 -11.44
N GLU A 199 -33.39 -16.33 -11.75
CA GLU A 199 -33.55 -15.01 -12.35
C GLU A 199 -33.07 -13.91 -11.40
N ARG A 200 -33.46 -13.95 -10.12
CA ARG A 200 -33.02 -12.98 -9.12
C ARG A 200 -31.52 -13.02 -8.88
N ARG A 201 -30.88 -14.19 -8.93
CA ARG A 201 -29.42 -14.31 -8.84
C ARG A 201 -28.71 -13.59 -9.99
N LYS A 202 -29.24 -13.68 -11.21
CA LYS A 202 -28.70 -12.96 -12.39
C LYS A 202 -28.88 -11.45 -12.29
N GLU A 203 -29.92 -10.97 -11.60
CA GLU A 203 -30.09 -9.54 -11.34
C GLU A 203 -29.11 -9.05 -10.27
N LEU A 204 -28.92 -9.82 -9.20
CA LEU A 204 -27.97 -9.49 -8.15
C LEU A 204 -26.51 -9.49 -8.65
N SER A 205 -26.14 -10.39 -9.56
CA SER A 205 -24.80 -10.36 -10.16
C SER A 205 -24.54 -9.08 -10.95
N LYS A 206 -25.56 -8.53 -11.65
CA LYS A 206 -25.46 -7.23 -12.30
C LYS A 206 -25.28 -6.09 -11.29
N VAL A 207 -25.94 -6.16 -10.13
CA VAL A 207 -25.76 -5.17 -9.06
C VAL A 207 -24.35 -5.23 -8.48
N VAL A 208 -23.83 -6.43 -8.22
CA VAL A 208 -22.44 -6.64 -7.74
C VAL A 208 -21.43 -6.07 -8.74
N ALA A 209 -21.64 -6.29 -10.04
CA ALA A 209 -20.77 -5.73 -11.08
C ALA A 209 -20.79 -4.18 -11.06
N LYS A 210 -21.96 -3.56 -10.92
CA LYS A 210 -22.07 -2.08 -10.81
C LYS A 210 -21.30 -1.52 -9.61
N LEU A 211 -21.49 -2.11 -8.43
CA LEU A 211 -20.79 -1.70 -7.20
C LEU A 211 -19.27 -1.86 -7.33
N THR A 212 -18.82 -2.91 -8.03
CA THR A 212 -17.39 -3.12 -8.31
C THR A 212 -16.83 -2.03 -9.21
N GLU A 213 -17.54 -1.67 -10.28
CA GLU A 213 -17.10 -0.60 -11.18
C GLU A 213 -17.03 0.76 -10.49
N GLU A 214 -17.98 1.07 -9.60
CA GLU A 214 -17.92 2.27 -8.74
C GLU A 214 -16.64 2.27 -7.89
N GLY A 215 -16.30 1.15 -7.25
CA GLY A 215 -15.06 0.99 -6.48
C GLY A 215 -13.80 1.16 -7.33
N LYS A 216 -13.78 0.60 -8.55
CA LYS A 216 -12.66 0.76 -9.50
C LYS A 216 -12.53 2.20 -9.98
N VAL A 217 -13.64 2.88 -10.24
CA VAL A 217 -13.63 4.31 -10.62
C VAL A 217 -13.07 5.16 -9.49
N ALA A 218 -13.44 4.90 -8.24
CA ALA A 218 -12.88 5.59 -7.07
C ALA A 218 -11.36 5.42 -6.97
N ILE A 219 -10.84 4.19 -7.13
CA ILE A 219 -9.39 3.91 -7.15
C ILE A 219 -8.69 4.68 -8.30
N ARG A 220 -9.28 4.70 -9.50
CA ARG A 220 -8.73 5.46 -10.64
C ARG A 220 -8.70 6.96 -10.38
N ASN A 221 -9.69 7.50 -9.68
CA ASN A 221 -9.72 8.91 -9.29
C ASN A 221 -8.61 9.23 -8.28
N ILE A 222 -8.40 8.38 -7.28
CA ILE A 222 -7.29 8.54 -6.31
C ILE A 222 -5.94 8.57 -7.04
N ARG A 223 -5.70 7.66 -7.99
CA ARG A 223 -4.47 7.67 -8.81
C ARG A 223 -4.32 8.96 -9.62
N ARG A 224 -5.41 9.46 -10.23
CA ARG A 224 -5.39 10.74 -10.97
C ARG A 224 -5.01 11.90 -10.07
N ASP A 225 -5.54 11.96 -8.85
CA ASP A 225 -5.25 13.04 -7.91
C ASP A 225 -3.81 12.98 -7.39
N ALA A 226 -3.28 11.78 -7.14
CA ALA A 226 -1.89 11.59 -6.77
C ALA A 226 -0.93 11.98 -7.91
N ASN A 227 -1.23 11.60 -9.16
CA ASN A 227 -0.43 12.03 -10.32
C ASN A 227 -0.45 13.55 -10.51
N LYS A 228 -1.62 14.19 -10.34
CA LYS A 228 -1.72 15.67 -10.35
C LYS A 228 -0.91 16.31 -9.23
N ALA A 229 -0.76 15.67 -8.07
CA ALA A 229 0.07 16.17 -6.99
C ALA A 229 1.56 16.13 -7.39
N TYR A 230 2.03 15.05 -8.01
CA TYR A 230 3.40 14.98 -8.53
C TYR A 230 3.69 16.02 -9.62
N GLU A 231 2.77 16.22 -10.57
CA GLU A 231 2.91 17.26 -11.61
C GLU A 231 2.97 18.68 -11.02
N LYS A 232 2.31 18.94 -9.88
CA LYS A 232 2.41 20.22 -9.17
C LYS A 232 3.79 20.40 -8.53
N LEU A 233 4.30 19.36 -7.87
CA LEU A 233 5.63 19.39 -7.26
C LEU A 233 6.76 19.55 -8.29
N GLU A 234 6.57 19.00 -9.48
CA GLU A 234 7.45 19.22 -10.64
C GLU A 234 7.49 20.70 -11.06
N LYS A 235 6.32 21.33 -11.19
CA LYS A 235 6.20 22.77 -11.52
C LYS A 235 6.80 23.67 -10.44
N GLU A 236 6.69 23.27 -9.18
CA GLU A 236 7.33 23.92 -8.04
C GLU A 236 8.86 23.69 -7.98
N LYS A 237 9.42 22.88 -8.90
CA LYS A 237 10.83 22.48 -8.97
C LYS A 237 11.34 21.80 -7.70
N LYS A 238 10.44 21.15 -6.94
CA LYS A 238 10.78 20.30 -5.80
C LYS A 238 11.15 18.89 -6.24
N LEU A 239 10.70 18.46 -7.41
CA LEU A 239 11.01 17.16 -8.00
C LEU A 239 11.61 17.33 -9.40
N SER A 240 12.51 16.41 -9.77
CA SER A 240 13.00 16.26 -11.15
C SER A 240 12.00 15.44 -11.98
N GLU A 241 12.02 15.62 -13.30
CA GLU A 241 11.20 14.84 -14.26
C GLU A 241 11.40 13.33 -14.09
N ASP A 242 12.63 12.90 -13.80
CA ASP A 242 12.94 11.48 -13.64
C ASP A 242 12.34 10.91 -12.34
N ASN A 243 12.37 11.68 -11.25
CA ASN A 243 11.72 11.27 -10.00
C ASN A 243 10.21 11.11 -10.19
N VAL A 244 9.57 12.01 -10.94
CA VAL A 244 8.12 11.93 -11.20
C VAL A 244 7.77 10.64 -11.97
N LYS A 245 8.60 10.23 -12.93
CA LYS A 245 8.42 8.96 -13.66
C LYS A 245 8.53 7.75 -12.73
N ASP A 246 9.55 7.73 -11.87
CA ASP A 246 9.76 6.64 -10.92
C ASP A 246 8.59 6.55 -9.92
N LEU A 247 8.18 7.68 -9.34
CA LEU A 247 7.05 7.76 -8.41
C LEU A 247 5.71 7.37 -9.05
N SER A 248 5.49 7.75 -10.31
CA SER A 248 4.31 7.34 -11.09
C SER A 248 4.29 5.82 -11.30
N SER A 249 5.47 5.22 -11.59
CA SER A 249 5.59 3.77 -11.73
C SER A 249 5.30 3.02 -10.43
N ASP A 250 5.72 3.56 -9.29
CA ASP A 250 5.47 2.97 -7.98
C ASP A 250 3.99 3.10 -7.58
N LEU A 251 3.36 4.25 -7.83
CA LEU A 251 1.92 4.41 -7.62
C LEU A 251 1.09 3.48 -8.49
N GLN A 252 1.54 3.22 -9.73
CA GLN A 252 0.88 2.29 -10.63
C GLN A 252 0.87 0.87 -10.04
N LYS A 253 2.02 0.39 -9.54
CA LYS A 253 2.12 -0.93 -8.87
C LYS A 253 1.16 -1.03 -7.68
N LEU A 254 1.15 -0.01 -6.82
CA LEU A 254 0.25 0.03 -5.67
C LEU A 254 -1.22 -0.01 -6.12
N THR A 255 -1.59 0.83 -7.09
CA THR A 255 -2.96 0.88 -7.63
C THR A 255 -3.39 -0.47 -8.20
N ASP A 256 -2.51 -1.14 -8.95
CA ASP A 256 -2.80 -2.44 -9.57
C ASP A 256 -3.03 -3.54 -8.51
N ASP A 257 -2.32 -3.48 -7.38
CA ASP A 257 -2.55 -4.41 -6.27
C ASP A 257 -3.91 -4.18 -5.58
N TYR A 258 -4.31 -2.91 -5.40
CA TYR A 258 -5.65 -2.59 -4.89
C TYR A 258 -6.76 -2.97 -5.90
N MET A 259 -6.52 -2.83 -7.21
CA MET A 259 -7.45 -3.32 -8.24
C MET A 259 -7.63 -4.84 -8.18
N LYS A 260 -6.54 -5.61 -8.03
CA LYS A 260 -6.61 -7.07 -7.85
C LYS A 260 -7.39 -7.46 -6.58
N LYS A 261 -7.23 -6.72 -5.48
CA LYS A 261 -8.00 -6.95 -4.24
C LYS A 261 -9.50 -6.78 -4.48
N VAL A 262 -9.91 -5.74 -5.21
CA VAL A 262 -11.33 -5.52 -5.57
C VAL A 262 -11.85 -6.65 -6.45
N ASP A 263 -11.09 -7.05 -7.47
CA ASP A 263 -11.46 -8.18 -8.35
C ASP A 263 -11.56 -9.51 -7.59
N ALA A 264 -10.70 -9.74 -6.60
CA ALA A 264 -10.76 -10.93 -5.75
C ALA A 264 -12.05 -10.95 -4.89
N ILE A 265 -12.42 -9.81 -4.30
CA ILE A 265 -13.65 -9.68 -3.52
C ILE A 265 -14.88 -9.89 -4.41
N GLN A 266 -14.90 -9.30 -5.62
CA GLN A 266 -15.96 -9.49 -6.59
C GLN A 266 -16.13 -10.97 -6.95
N LYS A 267 -15.04 -11.64 -7.33
CA LYS A 267 -15.05 -13.07 -7.71
C LYS A 267 -15.54 -13.96 -6.56
N GLN A 268 -15.17 -13.63 -5.32
CA GLN A 268 -15.67 -14.36 -4.15
C GLN A 268 -17.19 -14.20 -4.02
N LYS A 269 -17.71 -12.98 -4.19
CA LYS A 269 -19.14 -12.69 -4.06
C LYS A 269 -19.98 -13.28 -5.21
N GLU A 270 -19.45 -13.25 -6.43
CA GLU A 270 -20.09 -13.88 -7.60
C GLU A 270 -20.18 -15.39 -7.46
N LYS A 271 -19.11 -16.04 -6.97
CA LYS A 271 -19.14 -17.48 -6.65
C LYS A 271 -20.23 -17.77 -5.62
N GLU A 272 -20.29 -16.98 -4.54
CA GLU A 272 -21.32 -17.13 -3.50
C GLU A 272 -22.74 -17.04 -4.06
N LEU A 273 -23.00 -16.15 -5.03
CA LEU A 273 -24.31 -16.03 -5.68
C LEU A 273 -24.66 -17.23 -6.60
N LEU A 274 -23.66 -17.91 -7.15
CA LEU A 274 -23.85 -18.99 -8.12
C LEU A 274 -23.90 -20.39 -7.48
N THR A 275 -23.13 -20.63 -6.40
CA THR A 275 -22.90 -21.98 -5.84
C THR A 275 -23.87 -22.43 -4.75
N VAL A 276 -25.07 -21.82 -4.64
CA VAL A 276 -26.09 -22.21 -3.64
C VAL A 276 -27.23 -23.00 -4.26
#